data_AF-A0A3S1J5N0-F1
#
_entry.id   AF-A0A3S1J5N0-F1
#
_cell.length_a   1.000
_cell.length_b   1.000
_cell.length_c   1.000
_cell.angle_alpha   90.00
_cell.angle_beta   90.00
_cell.angle_gamma   90.00
#
_symmetry.space_group_name_H-M   'P 1'
#
loop_
_entity.id
_entity.type
_entity.pdbx_description
1 polymer ?
#
loop_
_entity_poly.entity_id
_entity_poly.type
_entity_poly.pdbx_seq_one_letter_code
_entity_poly.pdbx_strand_id
1 'polypeptide(L)'
;MESSVSNQDSYLQYIKQTVPGIEVGTLSRITNVIENTSWENPSSSSDWNNVAVVALAEAEQYSDEMETRTLYLEMAFDALNSAFELEQHPLCAAHLALVHSMIGETQRAIEIAFNTFINTLQLAYENANTDSEYLVYLSPKQQGLLKLDYQFTQTALYKQNSYQQALVVLSQVLCNSQLVFYNAVGRRFLQLASQVIPDSASIALQLGISSLMASEWEGMLHLHRAKQLAPYSSAAYQALYLTYRDLNQTETANYWLKLSQEFYQQNPQSPDWQWTQLQTENTFTYVPFEGLTMAVEPSLRSIVTSVLIGEGEWFEKEMEFWRHFIKPGMTVIDVGANAGVYTFSAALKVGVEGRVLAVEPFSGCVNYLKETCRVNQLTQVTVCSGAASNFNGTVKLLLHNASELNEIVSSEAAESMADAPFEEAECFTLDSLVEREKLERVDILKIDAENHELAVLEGSTNILSEMAPVILYENIAGSKGSNYQVAEYLNKLGYQLFRYQPYLQNLIPVESLEDIQGHLNLIAFPSK
;
A
#
# COMPACT_ATOMS: atom_id res chain seq x y z
N MET A 1 -20.15 28.20 24.01
CA MET A 1 -21.49 27.65 24.28
C MET A 1 -22.17 27.06 23.04
N GLU A 2 -22.03 27.63 21.83
CA GLU A 2 -22.53 26.97 20.60
C GLU A 2 -21.53 26.01 19.93
N SER A 3 -20.23 26.05 20.28
CA SER A 3 -19.19 25.19 19.67
C SER A 3 -18.95 23.84 20.36
N SER A 4 -19.29 23.68 21.65
CA SER A 4 -18.99 22.45 22.41
C SER A 4 -20.04 21.34 22.27
N VAL A 5 -21.30 21.68 22.00
CA VAL A 5 -22.37 20.70 21.71
C VAL A 5 -22.26 20.16 20.28
N SER A 6 -21.72 20.96 19.35
CA SER A 6 -21.52 20.62 17.94
C SER A 6 -20.55 19.45 17.71
N ASN A 7 -19.48 19.36 18.50
CA ASN A 7 -18.38 18.39 18.29
C ASN A 7 -18.61 17.03 18.99
N GLN A 8 -19.62 16.92 19.85
CA GLN A 8 -19.95 15.68 20.58
C GLN A 8 -20.87 14.77 19.76
N ASP A 9 -21.88 15.38 19.14
CA ASP A 9 -22.78 14.70 18.21
C ASP A 9 -22.04 14.21 16.96
N SER A 10 -21.00 14.93 16.55
CA SER A 10 -20.22 14.59 15.35
C SER A 10 -19.43 13.29 15.54
N TYR A 11 -18.79 13.05 16.69
CA TYR A 11 -18.10 11.77 16.94
C TYR A 11 -19.09 10.59 17.02
N LEU A 12 -20.27 10.77 17.62
CA LEU A 12 -21.29 9.71 17.61
C LEU A 12 -21.82 9.42 16.20
N GLN A 13 -21.95 10.44 15.35
CA GLN A 13 -22.29 10.27 13.93
C GLN A 13 -21.17 9.54 13.19
N TYR A 14 -19.92 9.96 13.37
CA TYR A 14 -18.74 9.31 12.84
C TYR A 14 -18.68 7.82 13.16
N ILE A 15 -18.86 7.46 14.43
CA ILE A 15 -18.87 6.05 14.87
C ILE A 15 -19.98 5.25 14.19
N LYS A 16 -21.20 5.82 14.06
CA LYS A 16 -22.32 5.14 13.39
C LYS A 16 -22.10 4.96 11.89
N GLN A 17 -21.40 5.90 11.24
CA GLN A 17 -21.03 5.82 9.83
C GLN A 17 -19.92 4.79 9.62
N THR A 18 -18.89 4.81 10.47
CA THR A 18 -17.73 3.93 10.38
C THR A 18 -18.06 2.49 10.77
N VAL A 19 -18.89 2.29 11.80
CA VAL A 19 -19.33 0.95 12.27
C VAL A 19 -20.86 0.85 12.22
N PRO A 20 -21.46 0.59 11.03
CA PRO A 20 -22.88 0.37 10.92
C PRO A 20 -23.33 -0.81 11.79
N GLY A 21 -24.35 -0.60 12.62
CA GLY A 21 -24.87 -1.65 13.51
C GLY A 21 -24.08 -1.84 14.80
N ILE A 22 -23.29 -0.84 15.23
CA ILE A 22 -22.62 -0.83 16.53
C ILE A 22 -23.58 -1.21 17.68
N GLU A 23 -23.09 -2.03 18.60
CA GLU A 23 -23.86 -2.50 19.74
C GLU A 23 -24.31 -1.35 20.66
N VAL A 24 -25.56 -1.41 21.12
CA VAL A 24 -26.18 -0.39 21.98
C VAL A 24 -25.38 -0.17 23.28
N GLY A 25 -24.82 -1.25 23.85
CA GLY A 25 -23.99 -1.18 25.05
C GLY A 25 -22.70 -0.38 24.81
N THR A 26 -22.00 -0.67 23.71
CA THR A 26 -20.78 0.07 23.31
C THR A 26 -21.09 1.54 23.05
N LEU A 27 -22.18 1.84 22.34
CA LEU A 27 -22.60 3.22 22.08
C LEU A 27 -22.95 3.97 23.38
N SER A 28 -23.59 3.30 24.34
CA SER A 28 -23.90 3.88 25.65
C SER A 28 -22.64 4.19 26.45
N ARG A 29 -21.63 3.30 26.41
CA ARG A 29 -20.32 3.55 27.02
C ARG A 29 -19.63 4.76 26.41
N ILE A 30 -19.59 4.87 25.08
CA ILE A 30 -19.02 6.02 24.38
C ILE A 30 -19.72 7.32 24.78
N THR A 31 -21.06 7.30 24.85
CA THR A 31 -21.85 8.47 25.27
C THR A 31 -21.47 8.91 26.69
N ASN A 32 -21.32 7.97 27.62
CA ASN A 32 -20.90 8.26 28.99
C ASN A 32 -19.48 8.86 29.04
N VAL A 33 -18.55 8.37 28.22
CA VAL A 33 -17.20 8.97 28.12
C VAL A 33 -17.28 10.42 27.62
N ILE A 34 -18.08 10.69 26.59
CA ILE A 34 -18.27 12.04 26.04
C ILE A 34 -18.85 13.00 27.09
N GLU A 35 -19.87 12.56 27.83
CA GLU A 35 -20.54 13.36 28.86
C GLU A 35 -19.62 13.71 30.04
N ASN A 36 -18.65 12.84 30.36
CA ASN A 36 -17.70 13.06 31.45
C ASN A 36 -16.39 13.76 31.03
N THR A 37 -16.18 13.97 29.74
CA THR A 37 -14.95 14.61 29.23
C THR A 37 -14.98 16.13 29.43
N SER A 38 -13.90 16.71 29.96
CA SER A 38 -13.73 18.16 30.08
C SER A 38 -13.18 18.76 28.77
N TRP A 39 -14.07 19.12 27.85
CA TRP A 39 -13.71 19.59 26.51
C TRP A 39 -13.10 21.00 26.46
N GLU A 40 -13.64 21.95 27.25
CA GLU A 40 -13.22 23.37 27.19
C GLU A 40 -11.95 23.63 28.02
N ASN A 41 -11.73 22.84 29.07
CA ASN A 41 -10.53 22.91 29.91
C ASN A 41 -10.04 21.49 30.24
N PRO A 42 -9.41 20.80 29.27
CA PRO A 42 -8.88 19.45 29.48
C PRO A 42 -7.82 19.45 30.59
N SER A 43 -7.91 18.48 31.50
CA SER A 43 -7.02 18.42 32.68
C SER A 43 -6.45 17.04 32.98
N SER A 44 -7.01 15.99 32.39
CA SER A 44 -6.48 14.62 32.44
C SER A 44 -5.95 14.17 31.07
N SER A 45 -5.16 13.09 31.05
CA SER A 45 -4.77 12.44 29.79
C SER A 45 -5.97 11.89 29.02
N SER A 46 -7.05 11.47 29.69
CA SER A 46 -8.29 11.05 29.04
C SER A 46 -8.98 12.21 28.34
N ASP A 47 -9.07 13.39 28.97
CA ASP A 47 -9.65 14.58 28.35
C ASP A 47 -8.91 14.95 27.06
N TRP A 48 -7.58 15.06 27.14
CA TRP A 48 -6.74 15.42 26.00
C TRP A 48 -6.78 14.37 24.89
N ASN A 49 -6.77 13.08 25.22
CA ASN A 49 -6.97 12.02 24.25
C ASN A 49 -8.32 12.15 23.54
N ASN A 50 -9.39 12.44 24.29
CA ASN A 50 -10.74 12.52 23.73
C ASN A 50 -10.88 13.73 22.80
N VAL A 51 -10.27 14.88 23.16
CA VAL A 51 -10.12 16.03 22.25
C VAL A 51 -9.41 15.64 20.96
N ALA A 52 -8.28 14.92 21.06
CA ALA A 52 -7.54 14.50 19.88
C ALA A 52 -8.34 13.55 18.98
N VAL A 53 -9.01 12.57 19.57
CA VAL A 53 -9.81 11.57 18.83
C VAL A 53 -10.98 12.24 18.10
N VAL A 54 -11.65 13.22 18.72
CA VAL A 54 -12.71 13.98 18.04
C VAL A 54 -12.14 14.84 16.93
N ALA A 55 -11.00 15.52 17.14
CA ALA A 55 -10.35 16.28 16.08
C ALA A 55 -9.95 15.38 14.89
N LEU A 56 -9.43 14.17 15.14
CA LEU A 56 -9.17 13.21 14.06
C LEU A 56 -10.45 12.78 13.33
N ALA A 57 -11.54 12.52 14.06
CA ALA A 57 -12.83 12.18 13.45
C ALA A 57 -13.41 13.33 12.62
N GLU A 58 -13.19 14.59 13.03
CA GLU A 58 -13.52 15.77 12.22
C GLU A 58 -12.65 15.83 10.96
N ALA A 59 -11.35 15.60 11.06
CA ALA A 59 -10.44 15.62 9.90
C ALA A 59 -10.93 14.69 8.77
N GLU A 60 -11.51 13.54 9.11
CA GLU A 60 -12.07 12.59 8.13
C GLU A 60 -13.32 13.10 7.40
N GLN A 61 -14.03 14.08 7.94
CA GLN A 61 -15.18 14.70 7.26
C GLN A 61 -14.74 15.70 6.18
N TYR A 62 -13.48 16.11 6.18
CA TYR A 62 -12.92 17.13 5.28
C TYR A 62 -11.85 16.54 4.34
N SER A 63 -12.07 15.32 3.81
CA SER A 63 -11.12 14.67 2.89
C SER A 63 -10.85 15.48 1.61
N ASP A 64 -11.81 16.31 1.19
CA ASP A 64 -11.71 17.15 0.00
C ASP A 64 -11.20 18.58 0.31
N GLU A 65 -11.05 18.94 1.59
CA GLU A 65 -10.61 20.27 2.05
C GLU A 65 -9.33 20.14 2.89
N MET A 66 -8.18 20.06 2.19
CA MET A 66 -6.90 19.71 2.83
C MET A 66 -6.43 20.72 3.90
N GLU A 67 -6.73 22.01 3.75
CA GLU A 67 -6.42 23.03 4.76
C GLU A 67 -7.15 22.76 6.08
N THR A 68 -8.46 22.49 6.00
CA THR A 68 -9.31 22.15 7.15
C THR A 68 -8.88 20.82 7.78
N ARG A 69 -8.58 19.81 6.95
CA ARG A 69 -8.07 18.51 7.42
C ARG A 69 -6.75 18.66 8.19
N THR A 70 -5.83 19.48 7.66
CA THR A 70 -4.54 19.75 8.30
C THR A 70 -4.72 20.42 9.65
N LEU A 71 -5.60 21.43 9.75
CA LEU A 71 -5.90 22.11 11.01
C LEU A 71 -6.37 21.14 12.10
N TYR A 72 -7.31 20.25 11.77
CA TYR A 72 -7.79 19.26 12.74
C TYR A 72 -6.73 18.23 13.12
N LEU A 73 -5.85 17.84 12.19
CA LEU A 73 -4.73 16.96 12.50
C LEU A 73 -3.72 17.63 13.45
N GLU A 74 -3.41 18.91 13.23
CA GLU A 74 -2.55 19.70 14.13
C GLU A 74 -3.18 19.82 15.52
N MET A 75 -4.48 20.11 15.61
CA MET A 75 -5.22 20.11 16.87
C MET A 75 -5.12 18.76 17.59
N ALA A 76 -5.25 17.65 16.87
CA ALA A 76 -5.11 16.32 17.44
C ALA A 76 -3.69 16.06 17.95
N PHE A 77 -2.68 16.46 17.18
CA PHE A 77 -1.27 16.31 17.54
C PHE A 77 -0.92 17.09 18.82
N ASP A 78 -1.34 18.35 18.92
CA ASP A 78 -1.12 19.20 20.09
C ASP A 78 -1.80 18.63 21.35
N ALA A 79 -3.03 18.13 21.20
CA ALA A 79 -3.76 17.49 22.29
C ALA A 79 -3.07 16.20 22.76
N LEU A 80 -2.58 15.35 21.85
CA LEU A 80 -1.85 14.12 22.21
C LEU A 80 -0.52 14.41 22.90
N ASN A 81 0.21 15.44 22.46
CA ASN A 81 1.43 15.87 23.13
C ASN A 81 1.13 16.40 24.55
N SER A 82 0.07 17.20 24.71
CA SER A 82 -0.38 17.67 26.02
C SER A 82 -0.76 16.51 26.94
N ALA A 83 -1.45 15.48 26.43
CA ALA A 83 -1.74 14.27 27.17
C ALA A 83 -0.45 13.57 27.64
N PHE A 84 0.52 13.41 26.73
CA PHE A 84 1.77 12.72 26.97
C PHE A 84 2.66 13.40 28.02
N GLU A 85 2.67 14.74 28.06
CA GLU A 85 3.39 15.52 29.08
C GLU A 85 2.78 15.38 30.49
N LEU A 86 1.46 15.23 30.59
CA LEU A 86 0.76 15.05 31.87
C LEU A 86 0.92 13.62 32.40
N GLU A 87 0.59 12.64 31.58
CA GLU A 87 0.64 11.23 31.92
C GLU A 87 0.92 10.42 30.65
N GLN A 88 1.94 9.55 30.70
CA GLN A 88 2.32 8.68 29.58
C GLN A 88 1.35 7.48 29.46
N HIS A 89 0.04 7.75 29.43
CA HIS A 89 -0.97 6.73 29.27
C HIS A 89 -0.83 6.09 27.88
N PRO A 90 -0.80 4.75 27.77
CA PRO A 90 -0.37 4.08 26.54
C PRO A 90 -1.32 4.26 25.37
N LEU A 91 -2.62 4.50 25.61
CA LEU A 91 -3.56 4.77 24.52
C LEU A 91 -3.30 6.13 23.84
N CYS A 92 -2.86 7.15 24.59
CA CYS A 92 -2.46 8.44 24.03
C CYS A 92 -1.22 8.27 23.14
N ALA A 93 -0.22 7.54 23.63
CA ALA A 93 0.97 7.20 22.87
C ALA A 93 0.65 6.35 21.62
N ALA A 94 -0.33 5.45 21.71
CA ALA A 94 -0.81 4.66 20.58
C ALA A 94 -1.45 5.53 19.49
N HIS A 95 -2.31 6.48 19.85
CA HIS A 95 -2.87 7.43 18.89
C HIS A 95 -1.81 8.36 18.30
N LEU A 96 -0.81 8.80 19.09
CA LEU A 96 0.31 9.59 18.57
C LEU A 96 1.15 8.80 17.56
N ALA A 97 1.43 7.53 17.85
CA ALA A 97 2.11 6.63 16.92
C ALA A 97 1.29 6.42 15.63
N LEU A 98 -0.04 6.32 15.75
CA LEU A 98 -0.95 6.19 14.62
C LEU A 98 -0.95 7.44 13.74
N VAL A 99 -0.99 8.64 14.33
CA VAL A 99 -0.87 9.91 13.60
C VAL A 99 0.43 9.97 12.81
N HIS A 100 1.56 9.64 13.44
CA HIS A 100 2.85 9.56 12.74
C HIS A 100 2.82 8.55 11.59
N SER A 101 2.20 7.39 11.79
CA SER A 101 2.03 6.38 10.74
C SER A 101 1.20 6.90 9.57
N MET A 102 0.08 7.61 9.84
CA MET A 102 -0.83 8.16 8.82
C MET A 102 -0.12 9.17 7.91
N ILE A 103 0.75 10.01 8.48
CA ILE A 103 1.54 10.98 7.71
C ILE A 103 2.84 10.41 7.14
N GLY A 104 3.05 9.09 7.21
CA GLY A 104 4.23 8.43 6.63
C GLY A 104 5.54 8.65 7.38
N GLU A 105 5.51 9.09 8.64
CA GLU A 105 6.67 9.20 9.55
C GLU A 105 6.93 7.86 10.25
N THR A 106 7.19 6.84 9.42
CA THR A 106 7.18 5.42 9.81
C THR A 106 8.17 5.07 10.91
N GLN A 107 9.40 5.61 10.86
CA GLN A 107 10.40 5.30 11.89
C GLN A 107 9.94 5.80 13.27
N ARG A 108 9.41 7.01 13.33
CA ARG A 108 8.90 7.59 14.57
C ARG A 108 7.70 6.83 15.11
N ALA A 109 6.79 6.43 14.21
CA ALA A 109 5.64 5.61 14.55
C ALA A 109 6.06 4.27 15.19
N ILE A 110 7.04 3.57 14.59
CA ILE A 110 7.57 2.29 15.12
C ILE A 110 8.21 2.48 16.49
N GLU A 111 9.05 3.50 16.66
CA GLU A 111 9.75 3.76 17.93
C GLU A 111 8.76 3.97 19.08
N ILE A 112 7.73 4.80 18.86
CA ILE A 112 6.69 5.04 19.87
C ILE A 112 5.89 3.75 20.08
N ALA A 113 5.45 3.10 19.00
CA ALA A 113 4.56 1.95 19.09
C ALA A 113 5.22 0.77 19.81
N PHE A 114 6.44 0.40 19.41
CA PHE A 114 7.15 -0.74 19.96
C PHE A 114 7.48 -0.55 21.46
N ASN A 115 8.03 0.61 21.82
CA ASN A 115 8.36 0.91 23.21
C ASN A 115 7.11 0.94 24.10
N THR A 116 6.03 1.56 23.63
CA THR A 116 4.76 1.63 24.36
C THR A 116 4.14 0.24 24.51
N PHE A 117 4.19 -0.59 23.46
CA PHE A 117 3.62 -1.93 23.48
C PHE A 117 4.23 -2.78 24.60
N ILE A 118 5.56 -2.85 24.67
CA ILE A 118 6.27 -3.64 25.69
C ILE A 118 5.92 -3.19 27.11
N ASN A 119 5.88 -1.86 27.34
CA ASN A 119 5.57 -1.30 28.65
C ASN A 119 4.09 -1.43 29.06
N THR A 120 3.21 -1.73 28.11
CA THR A 120 1.75 -1.86 28.33
C THR A 120 1.34 -3.30 28.69
N LEU A 121 2.15 -4.30 28.31
CA LEU A 121 1.78 -5.72 28.41
C LEU A 121 1.34 -6.13 29.82
N GLN A 122 2.10 -5.78 30.86
CA GLN A 122 1.74 -6.16 32.22
C GLN A 122 0.36 -5.59 32.63
N LEU A 123 0.17 -4.29 32.42
CA LEU A 123 -1.06 -3.58 32.81
C LEU A 123 -2.27 -4.09 32.05
N ALA A 124 -2.13 -4.40 30.76
CA ALA A 124 -3.22 -4.91 29.93
C ALA A 124 -3.74 -6.29 30.36
N TYR A 125 -2.91 -7.10 31.01
CA TYR A 125 -3.27 -8.45 31.49
C TYR A 125 -3.63 -8.48 32.98
N GLU A 126 -3.14 -7.53 33.78
CA GLU A 126 -3.43 -7.47 35.23
C GLU A 126 -4.67 -6.60 35.55
N ASN A 127 -4.95 -5.55 34.77
CA ASN A 127 -6.01 -4.57 35.08
C ASN A 127 -7.29 -4.75 34.24
N ALA A 128 -7.64 -5.97 33.83
CA ALA A 128 -8.72 -6.23 32.88
C ALA A 128 -10.14 -5.72 33.25
N ASN A 129 -10.36 -5.25 34.49
CA ASN A 129 -11.68 -4.89 35.03
C ASN A 129 -11.97 -3.39 35.16
N THR A 130 -11.15 -2.50 34.60
CA THR A 130 -11.40 -1.05 34.60
C THR A 130 -12.06 -0.61 33.29
N ASP A 131 -13.24 -0.01 33.37
CA ASP A 131 -13.88 0.64 32.22
C ASP A 131 -13.03 1.81 31.72
N SER A 132 -12.86 1.89 30.41
CA SER A 132 -12.09 2.95 29.75
C SER A 132 -12.84 4.28 29.77
N GLU A 133 -12.16 5.33 30.20
CA GLU A 133 -12.57 6.74 30.07
C GLU A 133 -12.08 7.39 28.77
N TYR A 134 -11.52 6.58 27.86
CA TYR A 134 -10.88 7.05 26.64
C TYR A 134 -11.72 6.71 25.40
N LEU A 135 -11.83 7.67 24.50
CA LEU A 135 -12.29 7.45 23.13
C LEU A 135 -11.15 6.84 22.30
N VAL A 136 -11.53 6.14 21.23
CA VAL A 136 -10.61 5.49 20.30
C VAL A 136 -10.84 6.04 18.91
N TYR A 137 -9.78 6.50 18.26
CA TYR A 137 -9.88 6.94 16.87
C TYR A 137 -10.07 5.72 15.96
N LEU A 138 -11.04 5.82 15.03
CA LEU A 138 -11.40 4.73 14.14
C LEU A 138 -11.06 5.07 12.70
N SER A 139 -9.87 4.80 12.20
CA SER A 139 -9.51 5.14 10.81
C SER A 139 -10.61 4.69 9.82
N PRO A 140 -11.20 5.62 9.04
CA PRO A 140 -12.33 5.30 8.20
C PRO A 140 -11.92 4.36 7.07
N LYS A 141 -12.91 3.70 6.49
CA LYS A 141 -12.74 2.77 5.39
C LYS A 141 -12.29 3.54 4.13
N GLN A 142 -10.99 3.73 3.95
CA GLN A 142 -10.47 4.22 2.69
C GLN A 142 -10.68 3.14 1.62
N GLN A 143 -11.30 3.50 0.50
CA GLN A 143 -11.17 2.71 -0.73
C GLN A 143 -9.68 2.74 -1.06
N GLY A 144 -8.98 1.64 -0.87
CA GLY A 144 -7.57 1.58 -1.26
C GLY A 144 -6.58 1.21 -0.16
N LEU A 145 -6.96 1.25 1.11
CA LEU A 145 -6.07 0.85 2.20
C LEU A 145 -6.82 0.02 3.25
N LEU A 146 -6.32 -1.21 3.43
CA LEU A 146 -6.37 -2.01 4.65
C LEU A 146 -7.78 -2.48 5.10
N LYS A 147 -8.26 -3.57 4.48
CA LYS A 147 -9.25 -4.48 5.10
C LYS A 147 -8.86 -4.90 6.54
N LEU A 148 -7.56 -4.84 6.87
CA LEU A 148 -6.96 -5.11 8.17
C LEU A 148 -7.29 -4.02 9.21
N ASP A 149 -7.21 -2.73 8.81
CA ASP A 149 -7.37 -1.57 9.70
C ASP A 149 -8.75 -1.53 10.34
N TYR A 150 -9.77 -1.86 9.56
CA TYR A 150 -11.14 -1.91 10.06
C TYR A 150 -11.30 -2.93 11.20
N GLN A 151 -10.62 -4.08 11.11
CA GLN A 151 -10.70 -5.13 12.14
C GLN A 151 -9.94 -4.73 13.41
N PHE A 152 -8.78 -4.09 13.29
CA PHE A 152 -8.09 -3.47 14.43
C PHE A 152 -8.98 -2.45 15.12
N THR A 153 -9.52 -1.54 14.32
CA THR A 153 -10.40 -0.45 14.74
C THR A 153 -11.63 -0.96 15.49
N GLN A 154 -12.36 -1.92 14.92
CA GLN A 154 -13.50 -2.55 15.60
C GLN A 154 -13.06 -3.26 16.88
N THR A 155 -11.98 -4.04 16.82
CA THR A 155 -11.51 -4.79 18.00
C THR A 155 -11.14 -3.85 19.14
N ALA A 156 -10.44 -2.75 18.86
CA ALA A 156 -10.11 -1.73 19.83
C ALA A 156 -11.38 -1.13 20.44
N LEU A 157 -12.36 -0.75 19.62
CA LEU A 157 -13.62 -0.18 20.09
C LEU A 157 -14.37 -1.09 21.08
N TYR A 158 -14.35 -2.40 20.86
CA TYR A 158 -15.05 -3.37 21.71
C TYR A 158 -14.28 -3.75 22.99
N LYS A 159 -12.97 -3.49 23.08
CA LYS A 159 -12.25 -3.67 24.35
C LYS A 159 -12.80 -2.72 25.42
N GLN A 160 -12.98 -3.23 26.63
CA GLN A 160 -13.51 -2.44 27.75
C GLN A 160 -12.41 -1.61 28.44
N ASN A 161 -11.18 -2.11 28.41
CA ASN A 161 -10.04 -1.53 29.12
C ASN A 161 -9.11 -0.77 28.15
N SER A 162 -8.64 0.42 28.57
CA SER A 162 -7.82 1.33 27.77
C SER A 162 -6.42 0.79 27.42
N TYR A 163 -5.81 -0.03 28.27
CA TYR A 163 -4.54 -0.72 27.98
C TYR A 163 -4.71 -1.78 26.89
N GLN A 164 -5.82 -2.52 26.90
CA GLN A 164 -6.14 -3.47 25.83
C GLN A 164 -6.48 -2.75 24.52
N GLN A 165 -7.18 -1.61 24.59
CA GLN A 165 -7.37 -0.72 23.44
C GLN A 165 -6.02 -0.28 22.87
N ALA A 166 -5.09 0.15 23.74
CA ALA A 166 -3.75 0.55 23.33
C ALA A 166 -2.99 -0.57 22.62
N LEU A 167 -2.98 -1.81 23.17
CA LEU A 167 -2.29 -2.93 22.51
C LEU A 167 -2.82 -3.21 21.10
N VAL A 168 -4.13 -3.04 20.86
CA VAL A 168 -4.74 -3.21 19.54
C VAL A 168 -4.26 -2.11 18.58
N VAL A 169 -4.35 -0.84 18.98
CA VAL A 169 -3.92 0.30 18.15
C VAL A 169 -2.41 0.24 17.87
N LEU A 170 -1.59 -0.09 18.86
CA LEU A 170 -0.14 -0.25 18.70
C LEU A 170 0.19 -1.38 17.72
N SER A 171 -0.54 -2.49 17.78
CA SER A 171 -0.37 -3.60 16.82
C SER A 171 -0.69 -3.18 15.39
N GLN A 172 -1.73 -2.37 15.21
CA GLN A 172 -2.08 -1.80 13.91
C GLN A 172 -0.92 -0.94 13.36
N VAL A 173 -0.40 -0.02 14.17
CA VAL A 173 0.72 0.83 13.77
C VAL A 173 1.93 0.01 13.36
N LEU A 174 2.30 -1.01 14.15
CA LEU A 174 3.43 -1.88 13.83
C LEU A 174 3.23 -2.65 12.52
N CYS A 175 2.02 -3.17 12.26
CA CYS A 175 1.69 -3.83 11.00
C CYS A 175 1.77 -2.87 9.81
N ASN A 176 1.26 -1.63 9.94
CA ASN A 176 1.23 -0.67 8.84
C ASN A 176 2.61 -0.05 8.56
N SER A 177 3.52 -0.12 9.52
CA SER A 177 4.84 0.51 9.42
C SER A 177 5.88 -0.34 8.69
N GLN A 178 5.58 -1.59 8.34
CA GLN A 178 6.54 -2.49 7.70
C GLN A 178 5.85 -3.32 6.62
N LEU A 179 6.52 -3.44 5.48
CA LEU A 179 6.03 -4.21 4.34
C LEU A 179 6.11 -5.71 4.64
N VAL A 180 4.99 -6.30 5.05
CA VAL A 180 4.87 -7.70 5.48
C VAL A 180 5.40 -8.68 4.42
N PHE A 181 5.15 -8.39 3.15
CA PHE A 181 5.53 -9.25 2.02
C PHE A 181 6.99 -9.11 1.59
N TYR A 182 7.68 -8.05 2.03
CA TYR A 182 9.06 -7.77 1.65
C TYR A 182 10.06 -8.10 2.76
N ASN A 183 9.63 -8.06 4.03
CA ASN A 183 10.57 -8.19 5.13
C ASN A 183 10.08 -9.07 6.29
N ALA A 184 11.04 -9.74 6.94
CA ALA A 184 10.77 -10.62 8.07
C ALA A 184 10.23 -9.87 9.30
N VAL A 185 10.50 -8.56 9.43
CA VAL A 185 10.04 -7.75 10.56
C VAL A 185 8.53 -7.54 10.49
N GLY A 186 7.98 -7.22 9.32
CA GLY A 186 6.56 -7.08 9.06
C GLY A 186 5.82 -8.38 9.35
N ARG A 187 6.38 -9.54 8.94
CA ARG A 187 5.83 -10.85 9.35
C ARG A 187 5.81 -11.03 10.87
N ARG A 188 6.86 -10.62 11.59
CA ARG A 188 6.87 -10.67 13.07
C ARG A 188 5.79 -9.79 13.70
N PHE A 189 5.57 -8.59 13.17
CA PHE A 189 4.49 -7.71 13.64
C PHE A 189 3.11 -8.28 13.30
N LEU A 190 2.95 -8.93 12.16
CA LEU A 190 1.71 -9.62 11.82
C LEU A 190 1.47 -10.86 12.71
N GLN A 191 2.53 -11.59 13.06
CA GLN A 191 2.47 -12.68 14.06
C GLN A 191 2.04 -12.14 15.42
N LEU A 192 2.60 -11.00 15.86
CA LEU A 192 2.19 -10.30 17.07
C LEU A 192 0.70 -9.95 17.02
N ALA A 193 0.25 -9.33 15.93
CA ALA A 193 -1.14 -8.95 15.73
C ALA A 193 -2.09 -10.17 15.78
N SER A 194 -1.67 -11.33 15.28
CA SER A 194 -2.45 -12.57 15.37
C SER A 194 -2.70 -13.05 16.80
N GLN A 195 -1.85 -12.65 17.76
CA GLN A 195 -2.06 -12.95 19.18
C GLN A 195 -3.02 -11.95 19.83
N VAL A 196 -3.05 -10.72 19.35
CA VAL A 196 -3.94 -9.65 19.85
C VAL A 196 -5.36 -9.78 19.26
N ILE A 197 -5.46 -10.21 17.99
CA ILE A 197 -6.71 -10.39 17.24
C ILE A 197 -6.74 -11.77 16.56
N PRO A 198 -6.92 -12.86 17.32
CA PRO A 198 -6.84 -14.22 16.79
C PRO A 198 -7.93 -14.56 15.75
N ASP A 199 -9.06 -13.87 15.75
CA ASP A 199 -10.20 -14.16 14.87
C ASP A 199 -10.20 -13.30 13.59
N SER A 200 -9.08 -12.66 13.27
CA SER A 200 -8.92 -11.91 12.03
C SER A 200 -8.60 -12.84 10.84
N ALA A 201 -9.56 -12.96 9.92
CA ALA A 201 -9.35 -13.65 8.65
C ALA A 201 -8.27 -12.99 7.78
N SER A 202 -8.15 -11.65 7.84
CA SER A 202 -7.20 -10.88 7.05
C SER A 202 -5.76 -11.07 7.56
N ILE A 203 -5.54 -11.04 8.88
CA ILE A 203 -4.24 -11.38 9.47
C ILE A 203 -3.85 -12.82 9.12
N ALA A 204 -4.78 -13.76 9.23
CA ALA A 204 -4.53 -15.16 8.86
C ALA A 204 -4.19 -15.31 7.37
N LEU A 205 -4.84 -14.56 6.48
CA LEU A 205 -4.54 -14.57 5.05
C LEU A 205 -3.13 -14.04 4.77
N GLN A 206 -2.82 -12.84 5.28
CA GLN A 206 -1.51 -12.21 5.08
C GLN A 206 -0.37 -13.01 5.70
N LEU A 207 -0.56 -13.63 6.88
CA LEU A 207 0.43 -14.54 7.46
C LEU A 207 0.63 -15.77 6.58
N GLY A 208 -0.46 -16.35 6.06
CA GLY A 208 -0.38 -17.51 5.18
C GLY A 208 0.43 -17.22 3.92
N ILE A 209 0.10 -16.13 3.22
CA ILE A 209 0.77 -15.72 2.00
C ILE A 209 2.24 -15.36 2.27
N SER A 210 2.51 -14.51 3.25
CA SER A 210 3.87 -14.04 3.54
C SER A 210 4.81 -15.14 4.05
N SER A 211 4.29 -16.11 4.81
CA SER A 211 5.06 -17.31 5.18
C SER A 211 5.37 -18.17 3.95
N LEU A 212 4.40 -18.38 3.05
CA LEU A 212 4.63 -19.18 1.84
C LEU A 212 5.63 -18.52 0.88
N MET A 213 5.63 -17.19 0.77
CA MET A 213 6.68 -16.44 0.06
C MET A 213 8.06 -16.72 0.63
N ALA A 214 8.17 -16.85 1.96
CA ALA A 214 9.39 -17.23 2.65
C ALA A 214 9.68 -18.75 2.63
N SER A 215 8.90 -19.53 1.88
CA SER A 215 8.97 -21.01 1.86
C SER A 215 8.71 -21.68 3.21
N GLU A 216 7.93 -21.03 4.08
CA GLU A 216 7.49 -21.52 5.39
C GLU A 216 6.12 -22.23 5.22
N TRP A 217 6.10 -23.57 5.34
CA TRP A 217 4.93 -24.40 5.00
C TRP A 217 3.75 -24.21 5.95
N GLU A 218 3.99 -23.77 7.19
CA GLU A 218 2.94 -23.46 8.17
C GLU A 218 1.97 -22.39 7.67
N GLY A 219 2.37 -21.58 6.68
CA GLY A 219 1.49 -20.62 6.00
C GLY A 219 0.21 -21.27 5.47
N MET A 220 0.25 -22.54 5.07
CA MET A 220 -0.96 -23.29 4.65
C MET A 220 -2.02 -23.36 5.76
N LEU A 221 -1.61 -23.56 7.02
CA LEU A 221 -2.54 -23.62 8.15
C LEU A 221 -3.22 -22.26 8.36
N HIS A 222 -2.46 -21.17 8.19
CA HIS A 222 -2.98 -19.82 8.25
C HIS A 222 -3.99 -19.54 7.13
N LEU A 223 -3.74 -20.00 5.90
CA LEU A 223 -4.70 -19.88 4.79
C LEU A 223 -6.00 -20.65 5.05
N HIS A 224 -5.89 -21.88 5.57
CA HIS A 224 -7.07 -22.65 5.96
C HIS A 224 -7.88 -21.96 7.08
N ARG A 225 -7.20 -21.37 8.06
CA ARG A 225 -7.84 -20.56 9.11
C ARG A 225 -8.52 -19.33 8.53
N ALA A 226 -7.87 -18.62 7.60
CA ALA A 226 -8.46 -17.48 6.91
C ALA A 226 -9.77 -17.86 6.20
N LYS A 227 -9.77 -18.99 5.48
CA LYS A 227 -10.96 -19.54 4.85
C LYS A 227 -12.05 -19.95 5.85
N GLN A 228 -11.69 -20.48 7.02
CA GLN A 228 -12.66 -20.83 8.07
C GLN A 228 -13.32 -19.59 8.67
N LEU A 229 -12.54 -18.55 8.95
CA LEU A 229 -13.03 -17.28 9.50
C LEU A 229 -13.83 -16.48 8.48
N ALA A 230 -13.48 -16.56 7.19
CA ALA A 230 -14.17 -15.88 6.09
C ALA A 230 -14.52 -16.84 4.94
N PRO A 231 -15.60 -17.64 5.06
CA PRO A 231 -15.95 -18.70 4.11
C PRO A 231 -16.35 -18.22 2.71
N TYR A 232 -16.57 -16.91 2.53
CA TYR A 232 -16.92 -16.29 1.25
C TYR A 232 -15.78 -15.43 0.66
N SER A 233 -14.57 -15.50 1.24
CA SER A 233 -13.42 -14.70 0.79
C SER A 233 -12.78 -15.31 -0.46
N SER A 234 -12.97 -14.71 -1.63
CA SER A 234 -12.30 -15.18 -2.86
C SER A 234 -10.78 -15.25 -2.70
N ALA A 235 -10.18 -14.25 -2.05
CA ALA A 235 -8.74 -14.19 -1.81
C ALA A 235 -8.21 -15.41 -1.03
N ALA A 236 -8.95 -15.90 -0.02
CA ALA A 236 -8.55 -17.09 0.73
C ALA A 236 -8.60 -18.36 -0.12
N TYR A 237 -9.61 -18.49 -0.99
CA TYR A 237 -9.72 -19.61 -1.92
C TYR A 237 -8.64 -19.58 -3.00
N GLN A 238 -8.38 -18.40 -3.55
CA GLN A 238 -7.35 -18.19 -4.56
C GLN A 238 -5.95 -18.45 -3.99
N ALA A 239 -5.66 -17.97 -2.78
CA ALA A 239 -4.39 -18.25 -2.11
C ALA A 239 -4.18 -19.76 -1.90
N LEU A 240 -5.21 -20.50 -1.46
CA LEU A 240 -5.13 -21.96 -1.34
C LEU A 240 -4.89 -22.62 -2.71
N TYR A 241 -5.65 -22.22 -3.74
CA TYR A 241 -5.48 -22.70 -5.11
C TYR A 241 -4.04 -22.51 -5.61
N LEU A 242 -3.50 -21.29 -5.51
CA LEU A 242 -2.15 -20.95 -5.96
C LEU A 242 -1.09 -21.68 -5.15
N THR A 243 -1.27 -21.82 -3.83
CA THR A 243 -0.33 -22.59 -2.99
C THR A 243 -0.20 -24.03 -3.46
N TYR A 244 -1.33 -24.71 -3.70
CA TYR A 244 -1.29 -26.10 -4.16
C TYR A 244 -0.78 -26.22 -5.60
N ARG A 245 -0.99 -25.19 -6.43
CA ARG A 245 -0.40 -25.09 -7.77
C ARG A 245 1.13 -24.96 -7.69
N ASP A 246 1.65 -24.06 -6.85
CA ASP A 246 3.10 -23.85 -6.63
C ASP A 246 3.80 -25.13 -6.12
N LEU A 247 3.09 -25.94 -5.33
CA LEU A 247 3.54 -27.23 -4.83
C LEU A 247 3.40 -28.39 -5.86
N ASN A 248 2.93 -28.11 -7.07
CA ASN A 248 2.62 -29.11 -8.10
C ASN A 248 1.60 -30.18 -7.64
N GLN A 249 0.68 -29.83 -6.72
CA GLN A 249 -0.42 -30.68 -6.27
C GLN A 249 -1.69 -30.41 -7.09
N THR A 250 -1.65 -30.77 -8.37
CA THR A 250 -2.69 -30.42 -9.36
C THR A 250 -4.09 -30.88 -8.96
N GLU A 251 -4.25 -32.06 -8.36
CA GLU A 251 -5.56 -32.55 -7.91
C GLU A 251 -6.17 -31.64 -6.83
N THR A 252 -5.36 -31.23 -5.85
CA THR A 252 -5.80 -30.33 -4.77
C THR A 252 -6.04 -28.91 -5.26
N ALA A 253 -5.19 -28.41 -6.17
CA ALA A 253 -5.44 -27.12 -6.81
C ALA A 253 -6.78 -27.13 -7.58
N ASN A 254 -7.04 -28.17 -8.38
CA ASN A 254 -8.28 -28.33 -9.11
C ASN A 254 -9.51 -28.44 -8.19
N TYR A 255 -9.36 -29.04 -7.01
CA TYR A 255 -10.41 -29.06 -5.99
C TYR A 255 -10.81 -27.63 -5.57
N TRP A 256 -9.84 -26.79 -5.21
CA TRP A 256 -10.11 -25.41 -4.80
C TRP A 256 -10.67 -24.54 -5.94
N LEU A 257 -10.14 -24.71 -7.15
CA LEU A 257 -10.66 -24.05 -8.35
C LEU A 257 -12.13 -24.40 -8.58
N LYS A 258 -12.46 -25.70 -8.60
CA LYS A 258 -13.83 -26.18 -8.83
C LYS A 258 -14.81 -25.71 -7.75
N LEU A 259 -14.39 -25.76 -6.48
CA LEU A 259 -15.21 -25.26 -5.37
C LEU A 259 -15.49 -23.76 -5.50
N SER A 260 -14.53 -23.00 -6.02
CA SER A 260 -14.65 -21.55 -6.21
C SER A 260 -15.58 -21.16 -7.37
N GLN A 261 -15.68 -22.01 -8.39
CA GLN A 261 -16.57 -21.78 -9.54
C GLN A 261 -18.05 -21.70 -9.16
N GLU A 262 -18.47 -22.34 -8.06
CA GLU A 262 -19.85 -22.24 -7.56
C GLU A 262 -20.19 -20.81 -7.12
N PHE A 263 -19.25 -20.09 -6.50
CA PHE A 263 -19.43 -18.69 -6.13
C PHE A 263 -19.44 -17.77 -7.34
N TYR A 264 -18.60 -18.05 -8.34
CA TYR A 264 -18.61 -17.32 -9.62
C TYR A 264 -19.96 -17.45 -10.32
N GLN A 265 -20.54 -18.65 -10.39
CA GLN A 265 -21.85 -18.88 -11.03
C GLN A 265 -22.98 -18.10 -10.36
N GLN A 266 -22.89 -17.87 -9.05
CA GLN A 266 -23.86 -17.07 -8.31
C GLN A 266 -23.68 -15.56 -8.56
N ASN A 267 -22.45 -15.09 -8.79
CA ASN A 267 -22.11 -13.68 -8.98
C ASN A 267 -21.12 -13.46 -10.14
N PRO A 268 -21.52 -13.72 -11.41
CA PRO A 268 -20.59 -13.77 -12.54
C PRO A 268 -19.99 -12.40 -12.94
N GLN A 269 -20.57 -11.31 -12.42
CA GLN A 269 -20.09 -9.95 -12.64
C GLN A 269 -19.03 -9.52 -11.61
N SER A 270 -18.79 -10.32 -10.57
CA SER A 270 -17.80 -10.00 -9.54
C SER A 270 -16.38 -10.17 -10.09
N PRO A 271 -15.51 -9.14 -10.07
CA PRO A 271 -14.12 -9.27 -10.49
C PRO A 271 -13.35 -10.26 -9.60
N ASP A 272 -13.69 -10.32 -8.31
CA ASP A 272 -13.07 -11.20 -7.32
C ASP A 272 -13.02 -12.68 -7.72
N TRP A 273 -13.96 -13.16 -8.53
CA TRP A 273 -14.07 -14.59 -8.89
C TRP A 273 -13.68 -14.88 -10.36
N GLN A 274 -13.24 -13.87 -11.13
CA GLN A 274 -12.90 -14.05 -12.55
C GLN A 274 -11.76 -15.05 -12.76
N TRP A 275 -10.82 -15.15 -11.80
CA TRP A 275 -9.71 -16.12 -11.85
C TRP A 275 -10.18 -17.58 -11.99
N THR A 276 -11.41 -17.89 -11.56
CA THR A 276 -11.97 -19.24 -11.62
C THR A 276 -12.35 -19.71 -13.03
N GLN A 277 -12.36 -18.79 -14.00
CA GLN A 277 -12.59 -19.09 -15.42
C GLN A 277 -11.34 -19.67 -16.11
N LEU A 278 -10.17 -19.49 -15.50
CA LEU A 278 -8.91 -19.95 -16.04
C LEU A 278 -8.72 -21.44 -15.76
N GLN A 279 -7.92 -22.09 -16.61
CA GLN A 279 -7.47 -23.46 -16.40
C GLN A 279 -6.20 -23.45 -15.55
N THR A 280 -5.89 -24.58 -14.92
CA THR A 280 -4.73 -24.68 -14.01
C THR A 280 -3.39 -24.53 -14.75
N GLU A 281 -3.39 -24.74 -16.06
CA GLU A 281 -2.23 -24.63 -16.94
C GLU A 281 -2.01 -23.21 -17.48
N ASN A 282 -2.95 -22.27 -17.26
CA ASN A 282 -2.80 -20.88 -17.71
C ASN A 282 -1.53 -20.25 -17.10
N THR A 283 -0.80 -19.47 -17.90
CA THR A 283 0.46 -18.82 -17.50
C THR A 283 0.28 -17.55 -16.68
N PHE A 284 -0.97 -17.17 -16.39
CA PHE A 284 -1.38 -16.04 -15.56
C PHE A 284 -2.60 -16.43 -14.70
N THR A 285 -2.85 -15.66 -13.64
CA THR A 285 -4.11 -15.66 -12.88
C THR A 285 -4.71 -14.25 -12.92
N TYR A 286 -5.99 -14.11 -12.58
CA TYR A 286 -6.59 -12.79 -12.39
C TYR A 286 -6.64 -12.37 -10.93
N VAL A 287 -6.46 -11.08 -10.65
CA VAL A 287 -6.72 -10.44 -9.36
C VAL A 287 -7.53 -9.16 -9.58
N PRO A 288 -8.47 -8.82 -8.67
CA PRO A 288 -9.17 -7.56 -8.73
C PRO A 288 -8.22 -6.41 -8.36
N PHE A 289 -8.28 -5.30 -9.09
CA PHE A 289 -7.51 -4.09 -8.79
C PHE A 289 -8.25 -2.85 -9.29
N GLU A 290 -8.63 -1.92 -8.39
CA GLU A 290 -9.33 -0.67 -8.74
C GLU A 290 -10.56 -0.86 -9.69
N GLY A 291 -11.27 -1.98 -9.54
CA GLY A 291 -12.41 -2.34 -10.40
C GLY A 291 -12.06 -3.01 -11.74
N LEU A 292 -10.77 -3.14 -12.04
CA LEU A 292 -10.25 -3.92 -13.17
C LEU A 292 -10.00 -5.37 -12.78
N THR A 293 -9.89 -6.22 -13.80
CA THR A 293 -9.38 -7.59 -13.70
C THR A 293 -7.94 -7.61 -14.21
N MET A 294 -6.96 -7.61 -13.32
CA MET A 294 -5.54 -7.66 -13.68
C MET A 294 -5.06 -9.09 -13.85
N ALA A 295 -4.41 -9.39 -14.97
CA ALA A 295 -3.62 -10.59 -15.14
C ALA A 295 -2.27 -10.40 -14.44
N VAL A 296 -1.88 -11.39 -13.63
CA VAL A 296 -0.65 -11.40 -12.85
C VAL A 296 -0.04 -12.80 -12.86
N GLU A 297 1.18 -12.94 -12.36
CA GLU A 297 1.84 -14.24 -12.24
C GLU A 297 1.00 -15.20 -11.36
N PRO A 298 0.76 -16.45 -11.78
CA PRO A 298 -0.09 -17.38 -11.06
C PRO A 298 0.70 -18.12 -9.96
N SER A 299 1.40 -17.37 -9.12
CA SER A 299 2.21 -17.87 -8.01
C SER A 299 2.14 -16.92 -6.83
N LEU A 300 2.15 -17.45 -5.61
CA LEU A 300 2.33 -16.62 -4.41
C LEU A 300 3.78 -16.18 -4.22
N ARG A 301 4.71 -16.59 -5.09
CA ARG A 301 6.08 -16.06 -5.09
C ARG A 301 6.20 -14.68 -5.71
N SER A 302 5.28 -14.32 -6.60
CA SER A 302 5.17 -12.96 -7.12
C SER A 302 4.71 -12.02 -6.02
N ILE A 303 5.39 -10.89 -5.90
CA ILE A 303 5.04 -9.87 -4.92
C ILE A 303 3.73 -9.20 -5.33
N VAL A 304 3.56 -8.86 -6.61
CA VAL A 304 2.31 -8.29 -7.12
C VAL A 304 1.12 -9.19 -6.79
N THR A 305 1.20 -10.48 -7.10
CA THR A 305 0.11 -11.43 -6.83
C THR A 305 -0.18 -11.53 -5.33
N SER A 306 0.85 -11.66 -4.51
CA SER A 306 0.71 -11.82 -3.06
C SER A 306 0.17 -10.59 -2.36
N VAL A 307 0.63 -9.40 -2.73
CA VAL A 307 0.14 -8.12 -2.19
C VAL A 307 -1.32 -7.91 -2.58
N LEU A 308 -1.67 -8.07 -3.86
CA LEU A 308 -3.05 -7.82 -4.32
C LEU A 308 -4.05 -8.84 -3.75
N ILE A 309 -3.64 -10.09 -3.51
CA ILE A 309 -4.51 -11.06 -2.82
C ILE A 309 -4.57 -10.78 -1.31
N GLY A 310 -3.43 -10.47 -0.67
CA GLY A 310 -3.31 -10.35 0.77
C GLY A 310 -3.83 -9.03 1.36
N GLU A 311 -3.58 -7.91 0.68
CA GLU A 311 -3.97 -6.56 1.11
C GLU A 311 -5.17 -6.03 0.31
N GLY A 312 -5.30 -6.46 -0.94
CA GLY A 312 -6.34 -6.00 -1.87
C GLY A 312 -5.93 -4.76 -2.68
N GLU A 313 -4.80 -4.15 -2.37
CA GLU A 313 -4.35 -2.84 -2.86
C GLU A 313 -2.83 -2.76 -2.87
N TRP A 314 -2.27 -1.73 -3.53
CA TRP A 314 -0.83 -1.51 -3.56
C TRP A 314 -0.36 -0.70 -2.34
N PHE A 315 0.78 -1.11 -1.76
CA PHE A 315 1.27 -0.61 -0.47
C PHE A 315 2.03 0.73 -0.56
N GLU A 316 2.53 1.09 -1.74
CA GLU A 316 3.36 2.29 -1.88
C GLU A 316 2.53 3.56 -1.68
N LYS A 317 2.99 4.41 -0.75
CA LYS A 317 2.31 5.66 -0.41
C LYS A 317 2.21 6.63 -1.59
N GLU A 318 3.19 6.60 -2.50
CA GLU A 318 3.19 7.42 -3.72
C GLU A 318 2.08 7.05 -4.70
N MET A 319 1.43 5.89 -4.55
CA MET A 319 0.23 5.55 -5.30
C MET A 319 -0.92 6.53 -5.01
N GLU A 320 -0.99 7.10 -3.80
CA GLU A 320 -1.95 8.18 -3.50
C GLU A 320 -1.65 9.42 -4.36
N PHE A 321 -0.39 9.87 -4.42
CA PHE A 321 0.03 10.96 -5.31
C PHE A 321 -0.30 10.64 -6.77
N TRP A 322 0.06 9.45 -7.25
CA TRP A 322 -0.17 8.99 -8.61
C TRP A 322 -1.66 9.11 -9.01
N ARG A 323 -2.55 8.61 -8.16
CA ARG A 323 -4.01 8.62 -8.38
C ARG A 323 -4.62 10.03 -8.36
N HIS A 324 -4.06 10.96 -7.58
CA HIS A 324 -4.57 12.32 -7.46
C HIS A 324 -3.98 13.25 -8.52
N PHE A 325 -2.71 13.06 -8.89
CA PHE A 325 -2.00 13.91 -9.84
C PHE A 325 -2.47 13.67 -11.28
N ILE A 326 -2.64 12.39 -11.67
CA ILE A 326 -3.02 12.03 -13.04
C ILE A 326 -4.47 12.46 -13.31
N LYS A 327 -4.67 13.19 -14.41
CA LYS A 327 -5.96 13.71 -14.87
C LYS A 327 -6.36 13.13 -16.22
N PRO A 328 -7.66 13.18 -16.58
CA PRO A 328 -8.12 12.80 -17.91
C PRO A 328 -7.35 13.51 -19.03
N GLY A 329 -7.01 12.78 -20.09
CA GLY A 329 -6.29 13.29 -21.26
C GLY A 329 -4.76 13.37 -21.12
N MET A 330 -4.19 13.07 -19.95
CA MET A 330 -2.73 13.07 -19.77
C MET A 330 -2.05 11.91 -20.51
N THR A 331 -0.76 12.09 -20.82
CA THR A 331 0.14 11.06 -21.34
C THR A 331 1.13 10.61 -20.27
N VAL A 332 1.11 9.33 -19.95
CA VAL A 332 1.92 8.68 -18.91
C VAL A 332 2.89 7.70 -19.57
N ILE A 333 4.15 7.69 -19.12
CA ILE A 333 5.09 6.61 -19.41
C ILE A 333 5.43 5.89 -18.10
N ASP A 334 5.26 4.58 -18.06
CA ASP A 334 5.60 3.70 -16.92
C ASP A 334 6.75 2.78 -17.34
N VAL A 335 7.96 3.10 -16.88
CA VAL A 335 9.16 2.28 -17.11
C VAL A 335 9.32 1.26 -15.99
N GLY A 336 9.53 0.01 -16.39
CA GLY A 336 9.44 -1.15 -15.50
C GLY A 336 8.00 -1.37 -15.07
N ALA A 337 7.11 -1.48 -16.06
CA ALA A 337 5.69 -1.60 -15.79
C ALA A 337 5.32 -2.89 -15.05
N ASN A 338 6.18 -3.94 -15.10
CA ASN A 338 5.96 -5.25 -14.49
C ASN A 338 4.55 -5.78 -14.88
N ALA A 339 3.76 -6.27 -13.93
CA ALA A 339 2.39 -6.71 -14.14
C ALA A 339 1.38 -5.55 -14.28
N GLY A 340 1.82 -4.29 -14.12
CA GLY A 340 1.08 -3.10 -14.53
C GLY A 340 0.32 -2.36 -13.43
N VAL A 341 0.71 -2.47 -12.16
CA VAL A 341 -0.01 -1.80 -11.06
C VAL A 341 -0.12 -0.28 -11.30
N TYR A 342 1.00 0.40 -11.56
CA TYR A 342 1.04 1.82 -11.89
C TYR A 342 0.39 2.11 -13.26
N THR A 343 0.71 1.32 -14.28
CA THR A 343 0.11 1.38 -15.62
C THR A 343 -1.41 1.41 -15.59
N PHE A 344 -2.06 0.48 -14.88
CA PHE A 344 -3.51 0.34 -14.91
C PHE A 344 -4.23 1.33 -13.99
N SER A 345 -3.60 1.72 -12.87
CA SER A 345 -4.10 2.85 -12.09
C SER A 345 -4.07 4.14 -12.94
N ALA A 346 -2.98 4.39 -13.69
CA ALA A 346 -2.92 5.51 -14.63
C ALA A 346 -3.98 5.40 -15.74
N ALA A 347 -4.17 4.22 -16.31
CA ALA A 347 -5.15 3.99 -17.39
C ALA A 347 -6.58 4.39 -16.98
N LEU A 348 -6.97 4.13 -15.73
CA LEU A 348 -8.26 4.54 -15.17
C LEU A 348 -8.38 6.06 -15.05
N LYS A 349 -7.29 6.74 -14.67
CA LYS A 349 -7.27 8.19 -14.43
C LYS A 349 -7.18 9.02 -15.71
N VAL A 350 -6.37 8.61 -16.67
CA VAL A 350 -6.23 9.33 -17.95
C VAL A 350 -7.45 9.18 -18.85
N GLY A 351 -8.23 8.11 -18.66
CA GLY A 351 -9.42 7.82 -19.46
C GLY A 351 -9.10 7.55 -20.94
N VAL A 352 -10.15 7.46 -21.77
CA VAL A 352 -10.04 7.09 -23.19
C VAL A 352 -9.38 8.16 -24.07
N GLU A 353 -9.28 9.40 -23.59
CA GLU A 353 -8.66 10.51 -24.31
C GLU A 353 -7.17 10.66 -24.01
N GLY A 354 -6.67 10.01 -22.95
CA GLY A 354 -5.26 10.01 -22.59
C GLY A 354 -4.49 8.83 -23.18
N ARG A 355 -3.24 8.69 -22.75
CA ARG A 355 -2.35 7.59 -23.18
C ARG A 355 -1.49 7.11 -22.02
N VAL A 356 -1.26 5.80 -21.98
CA VAL A 356 -0.29 5.17 -21.07
C VAL A 356 0.63 4.27 -21.90
N LEU A 357 1.93 4.51 -21.84
CA LEU A 357 2.94 3.61 -22.41
C LEU A 357 3.56 2.79 -21.29
N ALA A 358 3.30 1.48 -21.30
CA ALA A 358 3.86 0.53 -20.35
C ALA A 358 5.11 -0.10 -20.95
N VAL A 359 6.29 0.26 -20.44
CA VAL A 359 7.59 -0.23 -20.91
C VAL A 359 8.06 -1.36 -20.00
N GLU A 360 8.17 -2.56 -20.57
CA GLU A 360 8.50 -3.77 -19.82
C GLU A 360 9.35 -4.73 -20.68
N PRO A 361 10.57 -5.10 -20.25
CA PRO A 361 11.42 -6.03 -20.99
C PRO A 361 11.06 -7.52 -20.83
N PHE A 362 10.51 -7.95 -19.69
CA PHE A 362 10.25 -9.36 -19.41
C PHE A 362 9.01 -9.86 -20.14
N SER A 363 9.15 -10.87 -21.01
CA SER A 363 8.03 -11.40 -21.81
C SER A 363 6.84 -11.89 -20.98
N GLY A 364 7.08 -12.44 -19.79
CA GLY A 364 6.03 -12.85 -18.85
C GLY A 364 5.14 -11.68 -18.46
N CYS A 365 5.74 -10.59 -17.99
CA CYS A 365 5.03 -9.35 -17.61
C CYS A 365 4.38 -8.67 -18.82
N VAL A 366 5.05 -8.63 -19.98
CA VAL A 366 4.44 -8.15 -21.24
C VAL A 366 3.15 -8.91 -21.58
N ASN A 367 3.12 -10.23 -21.37
CA ASN A 367 1.91 -11.03 -21.59
C ASN A 367 0.81 -10.69 -20.58
N TYR A 368 1.16 -10.45 -19.31
CA TYR A 368 0.22 -10.02 -18.28
C TYR A 368 -0.39 -8.65 -18.60
N LEU A 369 0.44 -7.68 -19.01
CA LEU A 369 -0.01 -6.36 -19.42
C LEU A 369 -0.99 -6.42 -20.60
N LYS A 370 -0.64 -7.18 -21.64
CA LYS A 370 -1.48 -7.36 -22.83
C LYS A 370 -2.81 -8.04 -22.49
N GLU A 371 -2.77 -9.06 -21.63
CA GLU A 371 -3.97 -9.77 -21.21
C GLU A 371 -4.89 -8.89 -20.36
N THR A 372 -4.34 -8.09 -19.45
CA THR A 372 -5.10 -7.10 -18.68
C THR A 372 -5.75 -6.07 -19.61
N CYS A 373 -5.01 -5.56 -20.61
CA CYS A 373 -5.58 -4.67 -21.62
C CYS A 373 -6.75 -5.33 -22.37
N ARG A 374 -6.59 -6.61 -22.74
CA ARG A 374 -7.59 -7.37 -23.49
C ARG A 374 -8.87 -7.60 -22.69
N VAL A 375 -8.76 -8.07 -21.45
CA VAL A 375 -9.93 -8.44 -20.63
C VAL A 375 -10.73 -7.20 -20.19
N ASN A 376 -10.06 -6.06 -20.00
CA ASN A 376 -10.69 -4.79 -19.62
C ASN A 376 -10.95 -3.84 -20.80
N GLN A 377 -10.55 -4.19 -22.02
CA GLN A 377 -10.70 -3.37 -23.24
C GLN A 377 -10.02 -1.99 -23.12
N LEU A 378 -8.83 -1.93 -22.53
CA LEU A 378 -8.08 -0.68 -22.31
C LEU A 378 -7.35 -0.25 -23.58
N THR A 379 -8.00 0.56 -24.41
CA THR A 379 -7.45 1.03 -25.70
C THR A 379 -6.43 2.15 -25.55
N GLN A 380 -6.41 2.82 -24.40
CA GLN A 380 -5.49 3.92 -24.09
C GLN A 380 -4.10 3.44 -23.64
N VAL A 381 -3.91 2.13 -23.43
CA VAL A 381 -2.64 1.55 -22.98
C VAL A 381 -1.90 0.94 -24.17
N THR A 382 -0.63 1.32 -24.34
CA THR A 382 0.30 0.74 -25.31
C THR A 382 1.41 -0.01 -24.59
N VAL A 383 1.47 -1.33 -24.76
CA VAL A 383 2.50 -2.19 -24.17
C VAL A 383 3.74 -2.20 -25.06
N CYS A 384 4.83 -1.64 -24.56
CA CYS A 384 6.12 -1.51 -25.22
C CYS A 384 7.07 -2.60 -24.70
N SER A 385 7.19 -3.71 -25.44
CA SER A 385 8.07 -4.83 -25.08
C SER A 385 9.53 -4.44 -25.29
N GLY A 386 10.26 -4.18 -24.22
CA GLY A 386 11.67 -3.80 -24.27
C GLY A 386 12.11 -2.99 -23.06
N ALA A 387 13.42 -2.85 -22.92
CA ALA A 387 14.06 -2.05 -21.89
C ALA A 387 14.27 -0.60 -22.36
N ALA A 388 14.05 0.35 -21.44
CA ALA A 388 14.49 1.72 -21.63
C ALA A 388 15.93 1.89 -21.12
N SER A 389 16.76 2.62 -21.86
CA SER A 389 18.17 2.88 -21.50
C SER A 389 18.70 4.12 -22.24
N ASN A 390 20.00 4.39 -22.15
CA ASN A 390 20.68 5.48 -22.87
C ASN A 390 21.15 5.08 -24.29
N PHE A 391 20.70 3.94 -24.83
CA PHE A 391 21.02 3.48 -26.18
C PHE A 391 19.90 2.65 -26.80
N ASN A 392 19.96 2.48 -28.13
CA ASN A 392 19.11 1.53 -28.86
C ASN A 392 19.89 0.26 -29.20
N GLY A 393 19.26 -0.92 -29.08
CA GLY A 393 19.90 -2.21 -29.37
C GLY A 393 19.20 -3.39 -28.72
N THR A 394 19.98 -4.30 -28.15
CA THR A 394 19.50 -5.49 -27.44
C THR A 394 20.24 -5.60 -26.12
N VAL A 395 19.53 -6.02 -25.07
CA VAL A 395 20.07 -6.27 -23.73
C VAL A 395 19.77 -7.70 -23.28
N LYS A 396 20.54 -8.18 -22.31
CA LYS A 396 20.23 -9.41 -21.58
C LYS A 396 19.59 -9.04 -20.24
N LEU A 397 18.41 -9.59 -20.00
CA LEU A 397 17.68 -9.48 -18.75
C LEU A 397 18.00 -10.72 -17.90
N LEU A 398 18.55 -10.52 -16.71
CA LEU A 398 18.71 -11.57 -15.71
C LEU A 398 17.36 -11.85 -15.05
N LEU A 399 16.93 -13.12 -15.06
CA LEU A 399 15.65 -13.51 -14.49
C LEU A 399 15.83 -14.02 -13.04
N HIS A 400 15.05 -13.45 -12.13
CA HIS A 400 14.94 -13.88 -10.74
C HIS A 400 13.65 -14.68 -10.51
N ASN A 401 13.52 -15.27 -9.30
CA ASN A 401 12.31 -16.00 -8.92
C ASN A 401 11.06 -15.10 -8.80
N ALA A 402 11.27 -13.79 -8.62
CA ALA A 402 10.23 -12.78 -8.61
C ALA A 402 10.56 -11.80 -9.74
N SER A 403 9.60 -11.58 -10.63
CA SER A 403 9.76 -10.75 -11.83
C SER A 403 10.16 -9.30 -11.55
N GLU A 404 9.77 -8.82 -10.38
CA GLU A 404 10.04 -7.48 -9.85
C GLU A 404 11.55 -7.26 -9.73
N LEU A 405 12.34 -8.30 -9.44
CA LEU A 405 13.78 -8.23 -9.24
C LEU A 405 14.61 -8.44 -10.51
N ASN A 406 13.97 -8.52 -11.68
CA ASN A 406 14.68 -8.76 -12.93
C ASN A 406 15.51 -7.53 -13.32
N GLU A 407 16.81 -7.71 -13.56
CA GLU A 407 17.72 -6.59 -13.85
C GLU A 407 18.43 -6.73 -15.20
N ILE A 408 18.79 -5.60 -15.80
CA ILE A 408 19.63 -5.55 -17.00
C ILE A 408 21.07 -5.82 -16.60
N VAL A 409 21.71 -6.80 -17.24
CA VAL A 409 23.12 -7.11 -17.00
C VAL A 409 23.98 -6.93 -18.25
N SER A 410 25.26 -6.62 -18.06
CA SER A 410 26.22 -6.59 -19.17
C SER A 410 26.46 -8.01 -19.71
N SER A 411 26.84 -8.10 -20.98
CA SER A 411 27.18 -9.40 -21.61
C SER A 411 28.30 -10.13 -20.86
N GLU A 412 29.28 -9.38 -20.35
CA GLU A 412 30.41 -9.90 -19.57
C GLU A 412 29.96 -10.47 -18.22
N ALA A 413 29.03 -9.79 -17.54
CA ALA A 413 28.44 -10.28 -16.29
C ALA A 413 27.61 -11.55 -16.52
N ALA A 414 26.79 -11.57 -17.59
CA ALA A 414 26.00 -12.74 -17.95
C ALA A 414 26.89 -13.97 -18.27
N GLU A 415 28.02 -13.77 -18.95
CA GLU A 415 28.98 -14.85 -19.24
C GLU A 415 29.63 -15.44 -17.97
N SER A 416 29.75 -14.65 -16.91
CA SER A 416 30.25 -15.11 -15.61
C SER A 416 29.22 -15.90 -14.79
N MET A 417 27.94 -15.84 -15.16
CA MET A 417 26.80 -16.45 -14.45
C MET A 417 26.19 -17.60 -15.25
N ALA A 418 27.01 -18.61 -15.59
CA ALA A 418 26.69 -19.66 -16.57
C ALA A 418 25.38 -20.44 -16.32
N ASP A 419 24.88 -20.50 -15.09
CA ASP A 419 23.65 -21.23 -14.72
C ASP A 419 22.43 -20.31 -14.47
N ALA A 420 22.57 -19.00 -14.63
CA ALA A 420 21.46 -18.06 -14.42
C ALA A 420 20.54 -17.99 -15.65
N PRO A 421 19.20 -17.93 -15.46
CA PRO A 421 18.28 -17.77 -16.57
C PRO A 421 18.33 -16.34 -17.13
N PHE A 422 18.44 -16.22 -18.45
CA PHE A 422 18.46 -14.93 -19.15
C PHE A 422 17.41 -14.88 -20.27
N GLU A 423 16.91 -13.68 -20.54
CA GLU A 423 16.09 -13.36 -21.71
C GLU A 423 16.75 -12.22 -22.51
N GLU A 424 16.68 -12.26 -23.84
CA GLU A 424 17.08 -11.12 -24.68
C GLU A 424 15.88 -10.22 -24.94
N ALA A 425 16.05 -8.92 -24.74
CA ALA A 425 15.01 -7.92 -24.96
C ALA A 425 15.50 -6.78 -25.86
N GLU A 426 14.58 -6.20 -26.63
CA GLU A 426 14.83 -4.93 -27.33
C GLU A 426 15.19 -3.86 -26.30
N CYS A 427 16.13 -2.99 -26.64
CA CYS A 427 16.53 -1.85 -25.83
C CYS A 427 16.38 -0.58 -26.65
N PHE A 428 15.82 0.47 -26.05
CA PHE A 428 15.64 1.76 -26.71
C PHE A 428 15.79 2.93 -25.73
N THR A 429 16.09 4.11 -26.29
CA THR A 429 15.96 5.37 -25.56
C THR A 429 14.48 5.77 -25.43
N LEU A 430 14.09 6.46 -24.36
CA LEU A 430 12.70 6.97 -24.29
C LEU A 430 12.44 8.01 -25.39
N ASP A 431 13.45 8.80 -25.77
CA ASP A 431 13.33 9.74 -26.88
C ASP A 431 12.96 9.04 -28.20
N SER A 432 13.58 7.89 -28.52
CA SER A 432 13.25 7.12 -29.73
C SER A 432 11.87 6.45 -29.64
N LEU A 433 11.45 6.04 -28.44
CA LEU A 433 10.10 5.53 -28.20
C LEU A 433 9.05 6.62 -28.43
N VAL A 434 9.26 7.82 -27.88
CA VAL A 434 8.37 8.99 -28.05
C VAL A 434 8.23 9.36 -29.52
N GLU A 435 9.33 9.36 -30.28
CA GLU A 435 9.30 9.58 -31.73
C GLU A 435 8.50 8.49 -32.46
N ARG A 436 8.75 7.21 -32.13
CA ARG A 436 8.06 6.05 -32.73
C ARG A 436 6.55 6.09 -32.50
N GLU A 437 6.13 6.37 -31.27
CA GLU A 437 4.72 6.43 -30.87
C GLU A 437 4.06 7.79 -31.19
N LYS A 438 4.86 8.74 -31.71
CA LYS A 438 4.44 10.10 -32.11
C LYS A 438 3.77 10.84 -30.96
N LEU A 439 4.38 10.80 -29.79
CA LEU A 439 3.88 11.53 -28.62
C LEU A 439 4.28 13.00 -28.73
N GLU A 440 3.29 13.88 -28.56
CA GLU A 440 3.50 15.34 -28.58
C GLU A 440 3.78 15.92 -27.18
N ARG A 441 3.47 15.15 -26.13
CA ARG A 441 3.67 15.51 -24.73
C ARG A 441 3.86 14.25 -23.88
N VAL A 442 4.55 14.41 -22.75
CA VAL A 442 4.57 13.46 -21.64
C VAL A 442 4.30 14.28 -20.39
N ASP A 443 3.27 13.92 -19.63
CA ASP A 443 2.86 14.66 -18.43
C ASP A 443 3.50 14.08 -17.17
N ILE A 444 3.65 12.76 -17.14
CA ILE A 444 4.28 12.05 -16.05
C ILE A 444 5.11 10.87 -16.56
N LEU A 445 6.29 10.70 -15.98
CA LEU A 445 7.23 9.62 -16.24
C LEU A 445 7.52 8.87 -14.93
N LYS A 446 7.10 7.61 -14.85
CA LYS A 446 7.49 6.70 -13.77
C LYS A 446 8.73 5.91 -14.19
N ILE A 447 9.74 5.84 -13.32
CA ILE A 447 10.96 5.07 -13.55
C ILE A 447 11.26 4.16 -12.36
N ASP A 448 11.14 2.86 -12.59
CA ASP A 448 11.49 1.82 -11.62
C ASP A 448 12.15 0.73 -12.47
N ALA A 449 13.48 0.75 -12.53
CA ALA A 449 14.24 -0.05 -13.48
C ALA A 449 15.37 -0.80 -12.79
N GLU A 450 15.19 -1.13 -11.51
CA GLU A 450 16.09 -1.95 -10.69
C GLU A 450 17.56 -1.48 -10.77
N ASN A 451 17.82 -0.21 -10.42
CA ASN A 451 19.11 0.49 -10.48
C ASN A 451 19.52 1.02 -11.86
N HIS A 452 18.65 0.94 -12.86
CA HIS A 452 18.91 1.45 -14.21
C HIS A 452 18.30 2.84 -14.47
N GLU A 453 17.77 3.50 -13.44
CA GLU A 453 17.01 4.74 -13.55
C GLU A 453 17.83 5.88 -14.18
N LEU A 454 19.11 6.00 -13.83
CA LEU A 454 19.99 7.03 -14.38
C LEU A 454 20.18 6.85 -15.89
N ALA A 455 20.38 5.63 -16.36
CA ALA A 455 20.55 5.35 -17.78
C ALA A 455 19.26 5.60 -18.56
N VAL A 456 18.09 5.30 -17.98
CA VAL A 456 16.79 5.69 -18.56
C VAL A 456 16.71 7.21 -18.73
N LEU A 457 17.07 7.98 -17.69
CA LEU A 457 17.07 9.44 -17.73
C LEU A 457 18.06 10.00 -18.76
N GLU A 458 19.26 9.45 -18.86
CA GLU A 458 20.26 9.82 -19.88
C GLU A 458 19.73 9.56 -21.31
N GLY A 459 18.89 8.54 -21.50
CA GLY A 459 18.18 8.25 -22.75
C GLY A 459 16.90 9.06 -22.99
N SER A 460 16.62 10.05 -22.16
CA SER A 460 15.38 10.85 -22.18
C SER A 460 15.66 12.34 -22.37
N THR A 461 16.74 12.69 -23.07
CA THR A 461 17.27 14.06 -23.12
C THR A 461 16.25 15.04 -23.72
N ASN A 462 15.58 14.69 -24.82
CA ASN A 462 14.59 15.54 -25.47
C ASN A 462 13.31 15.62 -24.62
N ILE A 463 12.85 14.50 -24.07
CA ILE A 463 11.69 14.49 -23.15
C ILE A 463 11.92 15.43 -21.97
N LEU A 464 13.08 15.32 -21.31
CA LEU A 464 13.38 16.11 -20.11
C LEU A 464 13.55 17.60 -20.40
N SER A 465 14.06 17.96 -21.58
CA SER A 465 14.35 19.36 -21.95
C SER A 465 13.20 20.07 -22.69
N GLU A 466 12.40 19.34 -23.46
CA GLU A 466 11.33 19.91 -24.29
C GLU A 466 9.93 19.69 -23.69
N MET A 467 9.68 18.54 -23.05
CA MET A 467 8.37 18.19 -22.48
C MET A 467 8.31 18.40 -20.97
N ALA A 468 9.45 18.26 -20.28
CA ALA A 468 9.61 18.48 -18.85
C ALA A 468 8.51 17.79 -17.99
N PRO A 469 8.34 16.45 -18.09
CA PRO A 469 7.30 15.76 -17.34
C PRO A 469 7.56 15.81 -15.83
N VAL A 470 6.53 15.63 -15.00
CA VAL A 470 6.75 15.25 -13.60
C VAL A 470 7.30 13.82 -13.56
N ILE A 471 8.27 13.56 -12.68
CA ILE A 471 8.93 12.25 -12.60
C ILE A 471 8.66 11.62 -11.25
N LEU A 472 8.23 10.37 -11.23
CA LEU A 472 8.22 9.51 -10.05
C LEU A 472 9.29 8.45 -10.27
N TYR A 473 10.27 8.30 -9.37
CA TYR A 473 11.30 7.28 -9.56
C TYR A 473 11.61 6.50 -8.29
N GLU A 474 12.02 5.25 -8.47
CA GLU A 474 12.52 4.41 -7.39
C GLU A 474 13.90 4.90 -6.94
N ASN A 475 13.97 5.37 -5.69
CA ASN A 475 15.18 5.85 -5.06
C ASN A 475 15.96 4.73 -4.36
N ILE A 476 15.32 3.65 -3.92
CA ILE A 476 16.00 2.53 -3.26
C ILE A 476 15.75 1.26 -4.06
N ALA A 477 16.67 0.94 -4.97
CA ALA A 477 16.67 -0.31 -5.71
C ALA A 477 17.62 -1.32 -5.05
N GLY A 478 17.09 -2.47 -4.64
CA GLY A 478 17.86 -3.57 -4.04
C GLY A 478 18.65 -3.19 -2.76
N SER A 479 19.93 -3.56 -2.71
CA SER A 479 20.78 -3.43 -1.50
C SER A 479 21.74 -2.23 -1.50
N LYS A 480 21.71 -1.38 -2.54
CA LYS A 480 22.70 -0.32 -2.76
C LYS A 480 22.39 0.99 -2.03
N GLY A 481 21.25 1.09 -1.35
CA GLY A 481 20.81 2.31 -0.68
C GLY A 481 20.22 3.32 -1.66
N SER A 482 20.15 4.59 -1.27
CA SER A 482 19.50 5.64 -2.06
C SER A 482 20.24 6.02 -3.34
N ASN A 483 19.49 6.34 -4.39
CA ASN A 483 19.98 6.67 -5.73
C ASN A 483 20.38 8.15 -5.84
N TYR A 484 21.47 8.51 -5.15
CA TYR A 484 22.00 9.87 -5.13
C TYR A 484 22.35 10.41 -6.52
N GLN A 485 22.75 9.55 -7.45
CA GLN A 485 23.15 9.95 -8.80
C GLN A 485 21.96 10.46 -9.62
N VAL A 486 20.80 9.80 -9.50
CA VAL A 486 19.55 10.27 -10.11
C VAL A 486 19.15 11.63 -9.53
N ALA A 487 19.19 11.77 -8.20
CA ALA A 487 18.86 13.02 -7.53
C ALA A 487 19.75 14.18 -8.02
N GLU A 488 21.07 13.96 -8.09
CA GLU A 488 22.01 14.96 -8.62
C GLU A 488 21.78 15.28 -10.10
N TYR A 489 21.47 14.27 -10.93
CA TYR A 489 21.22 14.45 -12.35
C TYR A 489 19.98 15.33 -12.58
N LEU A 490 18.87 15.01 -11.91
CA LEU A 490 17.62 15.77 -11.99
C LEU A 490 17.80 17.21 -11.45
N ASN A 491 18.49 17.39 -10.32
CA ASN A 491 18.81 18.72 -9.78
C ASN A 491 19.63 19.56 -10.78
N LYS A 492 20.61 18.95 -11.48
CA LYS A 492 21.40 19.65 -12.53
C LYS A 492 20.55 20.10 -13.72
N LEU A 493 19.47 19.37 -14.02
CA LEU A 493 18.49 19.73 -15.05
C LEU A 493 17.45 20.75 -14.56
N GLY A 494 17.51 21.16 -13.29
CA GLY A 494 16.57 22.11 -12.70
C GLY A 494 15.26 21.46 -12.27
N TYR A 495 15.24 20.18 -11.96
CA TYR A 495 14.13 19.58 -11.23
C TYR A 495 14.30 19.82 -9.73
N GLN A 496 13.19 20.01 -9.03
CA GLN A 496 13.12 20.02 -7.58
C GLN A 496 12.55 18.68 -7.09
N LEU A 497 13.22 18.09 -6.11
CA LEU A 497 12.84 16.78 -5.55
C LEU A 497 11.95 16.93 -4.32
N PHE A 498 11.03 15.99 -4.16
CA PHE A 498 10.06 15.93 -3.08
C PHE A 498 9.89 14.49 -2.58
N ARG A 499 9.73 14.35 -1.27
CA ARG A 499 9.16 13.14 -0.65
C ARG A 499 7.65 13.32 -0.48
N TYR A 500 6.89 12.25 -0.66
CA TYR A 500 5.45 12.29 -0.46
C TYR A 500 5.05 12.05 1.00
N GLN A 501 4.20 12.92 1.52
CA GLN A 501 3.56 12.78 2.83
C GLN A 501 2.10 12.34 2.62
N PRO A 502 1.77 11.06 2.88
CA PRO A 502 0.42 10.55 2.72
C PRO A 502 -0.53 11.19 3.73
N TYR A 503 -1.84 11.00 3.53
CA TYR A 503 -2.92 11.54 4.36
C TYR A 503 -3.11 13.06 4.24
N LEU A 504 -2.03 13.84 4.37
CA LEU A 504 -2.02 15.28 4.12
C LEU A 504 -1.78 15.64 2.64
N GLN A 505 -1.42 14.64 1.82
CA GLN A 505 -1.17 14.80 0.38
C GLN A 505 -0.12 15.88 0.05
N ASN A 506 0.85 16.06 0.94
CA ASN A 506 1.87 17.08 0.80
C ASN A 506 3.10 16.54 0.06
N LEU A 507 3.69 17.42 -0.74
CA LEU A 507 5.03 17.23 -1.29
C LEU A 507 6.01 17.98 -0.39
N ILE A 508 6.82 17.25 0.37
CA ILE A 508 7.83 17.85 1.24
C ILE A 508 9.12 17.98 0.45
N PRO A 509 9.66 19.21 0.27
CA PRO A 509 10.92 19.42 -0.45
C PRO A 509 12.06 18.61 0.16
N VAL A 510 12.91 18.07 -0.71
CA VAL A 510 14.21 17.50 -0.35
C VAL A 510 15.21 18.67 -0.35
N GLU A 511 15.72 19.04 0.82
CA GLU A 511 16.66 20.18 0.97
C GLU A 511 18.12 19.72 0.90
N SER A 512 18.40 18.50 1.37
CA SER A 512 19.71 17.87 1.26
C SER A 512 19.61 16.44 0.73
N LEU A 513 20.75 15.89 0.28
CA LEU A 513 20.81 14.47 -0.09
C LEU A 513 20.62 13.55 1.13
N GLU A 514 20.77 14.01 2.37
CA GLU A 514 20.43 13.17 3.52
C GLU A 514 18.92 12.91 3.62
N ASP A 515 18.09 13.85 3.14
CA ASP A 515 16.62 13.76 3.21
C ASP A 515 16.04 12.66 2.31
N ILE A 516 16.82 12.07 1.40
CA ILE A 516 16.36 10.98 0.53
C ILE A 516 16.55 9.59 1.15
N GLN A 517 17.26 9.51 2.28
CA GLN A 517 17.58 8.23 2.91
C GLN A 517 16.32 7.56 3.45
N GLY A 518 16.17 6.25 3.17
CA GLY A 518 15.04 5.45 3.66
C GLY A 518 13.71 5.71 2.95
N HIS A 519 13.67 6.59 1.94
CA HIS A 519 12.49 6.77 1.09
C HIS A 519 12.60 5.90 -0.17
N LEU A 520 11.63 5.00 -0.34
CA LEU A 520 11.60 4.07 -1.48
C LEU A 520 11.52 4.82 -2.81
N ASN A 521 10.60 5.80 -2.91
CA ASN A 521 10.36 6.58 -4.11
C ASN A 521 10.53 8.07 -3.86
N LEU A 522 10.83 8.82 -4.91
CA LEU A 522 10.87 10.28 -4.91
C LEU A 522 10.13 10.86 -6.11
N ILE A 523 9.63 12.08 -5.94
CA ILE A 523 8.93 12.83 -6.99
C ILE A 523 9.77 14.04 -7.38
N ALA A 524 9.96 14.25 -8.67
CA ALA A 524 10.70 15.39 -9.21
C ALA A 524 9.77 16.26 -10.06
N PHE A 525 9.68 17.54 -9.72
CA PHE A 525 8.97 18.53 -10.52
C PHE A 525 9.95 19.41 -11.30
N PRO A 526 9.67 19.73 -12.57
CA PRO A 526 10.46 20.70 -13.31
C PRO A 526 10.31 22.11 -12.68
N SER A 527 11.37 22.92 -12.70
CA SER A 527 11.32 24.31 -12.20
C SER A 527 10.49 25.28 -13.04
N LYS A 528 9.89 24.85 -14.16
CA LYS A 528 9.16 25.70 -15.09
C LYS A 528 7.87 25.06 -15.59
#